data_AF-A0A6L9KN02-F1
#
_entry.id   AF-A0A6L9KN02-F1
#
_cell.length_a   1.000
_cell.length_b   1.000
_cell.length_c   1.000
_cell.angle_alpha   90.00
_cell.angle_beta   90.00
_cell.angle_gamma   90.00
#
_symmetry.space_group_name_H-M   'P 1'
#
loop_
_entity.id
_entity.type
_entity.pdbx_description
1 polymer ?
#
loop_
_entity_poly.entity_id
_entity_poly.type
_entity_poly.pdbx_seq_one_letter_code
_entity_poly.pdbx_strand_id
1 'polypeptide(L)'
;MRYPSVKPISRCLLLLAGSACLGTGLAAEERQAFRPDEWVAVSDEQLDTQRGGFDAGSGLAVSFGIIRTVMVNGDLVSKTSFNLPDVTKITSEQARLASAAIADSGLVQIGPNNFVDTGVSSSLATGTLIQNSLNDQQIQTLTIINTGVNSLVLLKALNTQTVLNDALLGAVGNR
;
A
#
# COMPACT_ATOMS: atom_id res chain seq x y z
N MET A 1 23.88 44.51 -52.49
CA MET A 1 23.25 44.09 -51.22
C MET A 1 24.31 43.37 -50.39
N ARG A 2 24.54 43.58 -49.10
CA ARG A 2 24.10 44.56 -48.10
C ARG A 2 25.08 44.34 -46.91
N TYR A 3 25.89 45.36 -46.63
CA TYR A 3 26.78 45.69 -45.49
C TYR A 3 27.60 44.66 -44.68
N PRO A 4 28.79 45.09 -44.17
CA PRO A 4 29.80 44.28 -43.49
C PRO A 4 29.79 44.44 -41.94
N SER A 5 30.68 43.70 -41.30
CA SER A 5 31.07 43.77 -39.88
C SER A 5 31.80 45.07 -39.49
N VAL A 6 31.55 45.66 -38.29
CA VAL A 6 32.58 46.26 -37.40
C VAL A 6 32.03 46.43 -35.95
N LYS A 7 32.89 46.22 -34.94
CA LYS A 7 32.70 46.49 -33.49
C LYS A 7 33.05 47.97 -33.12
N PRO A 8 33.40 48.33 -31.86
CA PRO A 8 32.59 48.98 -30.80
C PRO A 8 33.06 50.41 -30.43
N ILE A 9 32.17 51.34 -30.07
CA ILE A 9 32.55 52.70 -29.60
C ILE A 9 31.50 53.16 -28.58
N SER A 10 31.77 53.11 -27.27
CA SER A 10 32.36 54.19 -26.48
C SER A 10 31.62 55.53 -26.63
N ARG A 11 30.62 55.79 -25.77
CA ARG A 11 30.24 57.16 -25.37
C ARG A 11 29.78 57.20 -23.92
N CYS A 12 30.76 57.47 -23.06
CA CYS A 12 30.58 58.22 -21.84
C CYS A 12 30.34 59.68 -22.24
N LEU A 13 29.22 60.28 -21.85
CA LEU A 13 29.09 61.74 -21.78
C LEU A 13 28.32 62.13 -20.52
N LEU A 14 29.02 62.92 -19.71
CA LEU A 14 28.66 63.46 -18.40
C LEU A 14 27.31 64.17 -18.37
N LEU A 15 26.64 64.09 -17.22
CA LEU A 15 26.07 65.27 -16.58
C LEU A 15 26.23 65.16 -15.05
N LEU A 16 27.22 65.89 -14.55
CA LEU A 16 27.40 66.24 -13.14
C LEU A 16 26.32 67.26 -12.75
N ALA A 17 25.47 66.89 -11.80
CA ALA A 17 24.86 67.85 -10.89
C ALA A 17 24.77 67.17 -9.53
N GLY A 18 25.67 67.57 -8.63
CA GLY A 18 25.59 67.20 -7.23
C GLY A 18 24.32 67.79 -6.60
N SER A 19 23.63 66.98 -5.81
CA SER A 19 22.79 67.49 -4.76
C SER A 19 23.00 66.63 -3.53
N ALA A 20 23.17 67.33 -2.41
CA ALA A 20 23.72 66.87 -1.16
C ALA A 20 22.85 65.82 -0.45
N CYS A 21 23.52 65.08 0.44
CA CYS A 21 22.98 64.19 1.46
C CYS A 21 21.59 64.58 1.99
N LEU A 22 20.57 63.78 1.66
CA LEU A 22 19.43 63.51 2.52
C LEU A 22 19.03 62.05 2.29
N GLY A 23 19.00 61.26 3.38
CA GLY A 23 18.85 59.82 3.34
C GLY A 23 17.59 59.37 2.60
N THR A 24 17.78 58.59 1.53
CA THR A 24 16.73 57.69 1.05
C THR A 24 16.60 56.58 2.08
N GLY A 25 15.61 56.72 2.96
CA GLY A 25 15.17 55.64 3.83
C GLY A 25 15.00 54.39 2.97
N LEU A 26 15.63 53.30 3.41
CA LEU A 26 15.26 51.95 2.99
C LEU A 26 13.74 51.88 3.07
N ALA A 27 13.10 51.61 1.94
CA ALA A 27 11.68 51.32 1.91
C ALA A 27 11.43 50.22 2.94
N ALA A 28 10.83 50.60 4.07
CA ALA A 28 10.27 49.65 4.99
C ALA A 28 9.20 48.92 4.17
N GLU A 29 9.49 47.68 3.79
CA GLU A 29 8.47 46.77 3.30
C GLU A 29 7.39 46.75 4.38
N GLU A 30 6.26 47.38 4.05
CA GLU A 30 5.13 47.53 4.93
C GLU A 30 4.65 46.12 5.25
N ARG A 31 5.09 45.56 6.39
CA ARG A 31 4.48 44.35 6.94
C ARG A 31 3.02 44.70 7.15
N GLN A 32 2.17 44.20 6.26
CA GLN A 32 0.72 44.35 6.37
C GLN A 32 0.32 43.99 7.80
N ALA A 33 -0.23 44.99 8.50
CA ALA A 33 -0.78 44.77 9.82
C ALA A 33 -1.93 43.77 9.71
N PHE A 34 -1.97 42.79 10.61
CA PHE A 34 -3.07 41.82 10.68
C PHE A 34 -4.41 42.56 10.83
N ARG A 35 -5.28 42.46 9.81
CA ARG A 35 -6.62 43.06 9.79
C ARG A 35 -7.67 41.96 9.99
N PRO A 36 -8.19 41.75 11.20
CA PRO A 36 -9.10 40.64 11.49
C PRO A 36 -10.41 40.73 10.70
N ASP A 37 -10.83 41.94 10.32
CA ASP A 37 -12.08 42.22 9.62
C ASP A 37 -12.10 41.72 8.16
N GLU A 38 -10.93 41.43 7.59
CA GLU A 38 -10.75 40.98 6.20
C GLU A 38 -10.59 39.44 6.09
N TRP A 39 -10.52 38.74 7.22
CA TRP A 39 -10.26 37.30 7.27
C TRP A 39 -11.53 36.53 7.62
N VAL A 40 -11.95 35.64 6.72
CA VAL A 40 -13.06 34.71 6.96
C VAL A 40 -12.51 33.45 7.63
N ALA A 41 -13.10 33.06 8.76
CA ALA A 41 -12.76 31.80 9.42
C ALA A 41 -13.09 30.63 8.48
N VAL A 42 -12.08 29.81 8.20
CA VAL A 42 -12.22 28.54 7.47
C VAL A 42 -12.96 27.54 8.37
N SER A 43 -13.78 26.66 7.79
CA SER A 43 -14.53 25.67 8.60
C SER A 43 -13.57 24.72 9.34
N ASP A 44 -14.02 24.17 10.46
CA ASP A 44 -13.24 23.21 11.23
C ASP A 44 -12.86 21.98 10.38
N GLU A 45 -13.75 21.46 9.51
CA GLU A 45 -13.40 20.35 8.61
C GLU A 45 -12.29 20.70 7.61
N GLN A 46 -12.30 21.91 7.05
CA GLN A 46 -11.25 22.37 6.14
C GLN A 46 -9.94 22.58 6.88
N LEU A 47 -9.98 23.13 8.10
CA LEU A 47 -8.81 23.28 8.95
C LEU A 47 -8.25 21.92 9.37
N ASP A 48 -9.07 20.93 9.68
CA ASP A 48 -8.63 19.57 10.00
C ASP A 48 -7.96 18.88 8.82
N THR A 49 -8.52 19.06 7.62
CA THR A 49 -7.93 18.54 6.38
C THR A 49 -6.56 19.17 6.11
N GLN A 50 -6.40 20.48 6.35
CA GLN A 50 -5.14 21.20 6.15
C GLN A 50 -4.11 20.97 7.26
N ARG A 51 -4.57 20.78 8.51
CA ARG A 51 -3.70 20.43 9.66
C ARG A 51 -3.11 19.03 9.54
N GLY A 52 -3.65 18.20 8.64
CA GLY A 52 -3.26 16.82 8.48
C GLY A 52 -3.78 16.01 9.66
N GLY A 53 -4.97 15.41 9.49
CA GLY A 53 -5.51 14.45 10.44
C GLY A 53 -4.67 13.18 10.53
N PHE A 54 -4.75 12.48 11.65
CA PHE A 54 -4.08 11.20 11.84
C PHE A 54 -4.92 10.07 11.23
N ASP A 55 -4.57 9.61 10.02
CA ASP A 55 -5.16 8.40 9.44
C ASP A 55 -4.30 7.18 9.82
N ALA A 56 -4.76 6.42 10.82
CA ALA A 56 -4.13 5.16 11.22
C ALA A 56 -4.34 4.03 10.19
N GLY A 57 -5.01 4.30 9.06
CA GLY A 57 -5.42 3.32 8.08
C GLY A 57 -6.49 2.37 8.63
N SER A 58 -6.84 1.35 7.85
CA SER A 58 -7.89 0.38 8.18
C SER A 58 -7.54 -0.63 9.30
N GLY A 59 -6.52 -0.37 10.11
CA GLY A 59 -5.99 -1.32 11.09
C GLY A 59 -5.14 -2.45 10.46
N LEU A 60 -4.87 -3.52 11.22
CA LEU A 60 -4.18 -4.71 10.71
C LEU A 60 -5.10 -5.48 9.75
N ALA A 61 -4.69 -5.59 8.49
CA ALA A 61 -5.30 -6.43 7.48
C ALA A 61 -4.37 -7.61 7.20
N VAL A 62 -4.94 -8.81 7.17
CA VAL A 62 -4.23 -10.05 6.84
C VAL A 62 -4.92 -10.68 5.65
N SER A 63 -4.19 -10.96 4.57
CA SER A 63 -4.70 -11.73 3.45
C SER A 63 -4.18 -13.16 3.48
N PHE A 64 -4.98 -14.10 2.99
CA PHE A 64 -4.62 -15.51 2.92
C PHE A 64 -5.09 -16.11 1.60
N GLY A 65 -4.24 -16.88 0.95
CA GLY A 65 -4.59 -17.63 -0.26
C GLY A 65 -3.90 -18.98 -0.28
N ILE A 66 -4.55 -19.95 -0.92
CA ILE A 66 -4.00 -21.28 -1.15
C ILE A 66 -4.29 -21.70 -2.59
N ILE A 67 -3.27 -22.22 -3.26
CA ILE A 67 -3.39 -22.83 -4.58
C ILE A 67 -2.79 -24.22 -4.47
N ARG A 68 -3.57 -25.26 -4.79
CA ARG A 68 -3.11 -26.63 -4.93
C ARG A 68 -3.24 -27.03 -6.39
N THR A 69 -2.20 -27.64 -6.93
CA THR A 69 -2.18 -28.15 -8.30
C THR A 69 -1.57 -29.54 -8.34
N VAL A 70 -2.09 -30.38 -9.24
CA VAL A 70 -1.48 -31.65 -9.63
C VAL A 70 -1.21 -31.56 -11.12
N MET A 71 0.06 -31.71 -11.50
CA MET A 71 0.49 -31.80 -12.88
C MET A 71 0.99 -33.20 -13.20
N VAL A 72 0.72 -33.69 -14.41
CA VAL A 72 1.16 -34.99 -14.92
C VAL A 72 1.85 -34.75 -16.27
N ASN A 73 3.14 -35.07 -16.37
CA ASN A 73 3.96 -34.84 -17.56
C ASN A 73 3.95 -33.38 -18.07
N GLY A 74 3.74 -32.42 -17.16
CA GLY A 74 3.62 -30.99 -17.49
C GLY A 74 2.20 -30.50 -17.70
N ASP A 75 1.20 -31.39 -17.81
CA ASP A 75 -0.20 -31.03 -17.97
C ASP A 75 -0.90 -30.86 -16.61
N LEU A 76 -1.70 -29.81 -16.46
CA LEU A 76 -2.47 -29.57 -15.24
C LEU A 76 -3.71 -30.49 -15.19
N VAL A 77 -3.71 -31.45 -14.26
CA VAL A 77 -4.78 -32.46 -14.12
C VAL A 77 -5.77 -32.10 -13.00
N SER A 78 -5.33 -31.39 -11.96
CA SER A 78 -6.21 -30.90 -10.90
C SER A 78 -5.73 -29.56 -10.37
N LYS A 79 -6.68 -28.67 -10.03
CA LYS A 79 -6.40 -27.37 -9.42
C LYS A 79 -7.51 -26.98 -8.45
N THR A 80 -7.11 -26.65 -7.23
CA THR A 80 -7.96 -26.03 -6.21
C THR A 80 -7.35 -24.68 -5.85
N SER A 81 -8.16 -23.62 -5.80
CA SER A 81 -7.68 -22.27 -5.49
C SER A 81 -8.69 -21.56 -4.60
N PHE A 82 -8.20 -20.99 -3.51
CA PHE A 82 -8.99 -20.18 -2.60
C PHE A 82 -8.21 -18.92 -2.22
N ASN A 83 -8.90 -17.78 -2.15
CA ASN A 83 -8.31 -16.50 -1.78
C ASN A 83 -9.25 -15.71 -0.87
N LEU A 84 -8.68 -15.19 0.20
CA LEU A 84 -9.33 -14.40 1.22
C LEU A 84 -8.61 -13.05 1.34
N PRO A 85 -9.25 -11.95 0.88
CA PRO A 85 -8.61 -10.62 0.85
C PRO A 85 -8.30 -10.06 2.23
N ASP A 86 -9.17 -10.28 3.21
CA ASP A 86 -9.01 -9.78 4.58
C ASP A 86 -9.62 -10.76 5.59
N VAL A 87 -8.75 -11.42 6.36
CA VAL A 87 -9.09 -12.38 7.40
C VAL A 87 -9.87 -11.71 8.54
N THR A 88 -9.69 -10.40 8.75
CA THR A 88 -10.40 -9.67 9.80
C THR A 88 -11.87 -9.38 9.46
N LYS A 89 -12.26 -9.54 8.19
CA LYS A 89 -13.61 -9.25 7.68
C LYS A 89 -14.33 -10.48 7.13
N ILE A 90 -13.90 -11.67 7.54
CA ILE A 90 -14.54 -12.93 7.15
C ILE A 90 -15.98 -12.95 7.66
N THR A 91 -16.93 -13.22 6.77
CA THR A 91 -18.29 -13.63 7.16
C THR A 91 -18.35 -15.11 7.50
N SER A 92 -19.31 -15.54 8.31
CA SER A 92 -19.49 -16.96 8.65
C SER A 92 -19.68 -17.85 7.41
N GLU A 93 -20.37 -17.36 6.38
CA GLU A 93 -20.52 -18.08 5.11
C GLU A 93 -19.20 -18.16 4.35
N GLN A 94 -18.40 -17.08 4.33
CA GLN A 94 -17.06 -17.11 3.72
C GLN A 94 -16.12 -18.07 4.46
N ALA A 95 -16.20 -18.15 5.80
CA ALA A 95 -15.43 -19.11 6.59
C ALA A 95 -15.82 -20.56 6.24
N ARG A 96 -17.12 -20.82 6.04
CA ARG A 96 -17.64 -22.14 5.65
C ARG A 96 -17.20 -22.54 4.24
N LEU A 97 -17.21 -21.61 3.30
CA LEU A 97 -16.71 -21.84 1.94
C LEU A 97 -15.19 -22.04 1.94
N ALA A 98 -14.46 -21.28 2.75
CA ALA A 98 -13.01 -21.43 2.93
C ALA A 98 -12.67 -22.81 3.51
N SER A 99 -13.35 -23.22 4.57
CA SER A 99 -13.11 -24.52 5.21
C SER A 99 -13.50 -25.67 4.28
N ALA A 100 -14.57 -25.55 3.52
CA ALA A 100 -14.94 -26.53 2.50
C ALA A 100 -13.87 -26.63 1.40
N ALA A 101 -13.37 -25.50 0.87
CA ALA A 101 -12.34 -25.49 -0.16
C ALA A 101 -10.98 -26.04 0.32
N ILE A 102 -10.67 -25.86 1.61
CA ILE A 102 -9.46 -26.42 2.23
C ILE A 102 -9.66 -27.92 2.49
N ALA A 103 -10.82 -28.31 3.01
CA ALA A 103 -11.14 -29.69 3.36
C ALA A 103 -11.43 -30.58 2.15
N ASP A 104 -11.68 -29.97 0.98
CA ASP A 104 -11.91 -30.66 -0.28
C ASP A 104 -10.78 -31.66 -0.56
N SER A 105 -11.13 -32.94 -0.57
CA SER A 105 -10.23 -34.05 -0.87
C SER A 105 -10.25 -34.30 -2.37
N GLY A 106 -9.19 -33.87 -3.06
CA GLY A 106 -9.06 -34.11 -4.49
C GLY A 106 -8.71 -35.57 -4.78
N LEU A 107 -9.42 -36.22 -5.71
CA LEU A 107 -9.02 -37.50 -6.26
C LEU A 107 -8.51 -37.32 -7.68
N VAL A 108 -7.28 -37.75 -7.96
CA VAL A 108 -6.69 -37.79 -9.29
C VAL A 108 -6.39 -39.24 -9.65
N GLN A 109 -6.91 -39.72 -10.78
CA GLN A 109 -6.68 -41.06 -11.29
C GLN A 109 -6.03 -41.01 -12.67
N ILE A 110 -4.88 -41.65 -12.81
CA ILE A 110 -4.04 -41.64 -14.01
C ILE A 110 -3.93 -43.07 -14.54
N GLY A 111 -4.53 -43.32 -15.70
CA GLY A 111 -4.58 -44.64 -16.32
C GLY A 111 -5.85 -45.45 -16.07
N PRO A 112 -6.02 -46.59 -16.76
CA PRO A 112 -7.17 -47.46 -16.63
C PRO A 112 -7.15 -48.26 -15.32
N ASN A 113 -8.30 -48.79 -14.91
CA ASN A 113 -8.47 -49.67 -13.75
C ASN A 113 -8.04 -49.07 -12.40
N ASN A 114 -7.98 -47.74 -12.29
CA ASN A 114 -7.91 -47.08 -10.99
C ASN A 114 -9.26 -47.16 -10.29
N PHE A 115 -9.26 -47.51 -9.02
CA PHE A 115 -10.46 -47.62 -8.22
C PHE A 115 -10.19 -47.07 -6.82
N VAL A 116 -11.00 -46.09 -6.41
CA VAL A 116 -11.03 -45.59 -5.03
C VAL A 116 -12.43 -45.83 -4.50
N ASP A 117 -12.51 -46.54 -3.40
CA ASP A 117 -13.75 -46.68 -2.64
C ASP A 117 -14.16 -45.31 -2.08
N THR A 118 -15.44 -44.96 -2.19
CA THR A 118 -15.98 -43.69 -1.68
C THR A 118 -15.80 -43.52 -0.18
N GLY A 119 -15.71 -44.61 0.58
CA GLY A 119 -15.36 -44.64 2.00
C GLY A 119 -13.92 -44.19 2.27
N VAL A 120 -12.98 -44.46 1.35
CA VAL A 120 -11.61 -43.96 1.45
C VAL A 120 -11.59 -42.46 1.13
N SER A 121 -12.25 -42.02 0.05
CA SER A 121 -12.31 -40.60 -0.32
C SER A 121 -12.91 -39.70 0.76
N SER A 122 -13.91 -40.21 1.50
CA SER A 122 -14.58 -39.51 2.60
C SER A 122 -13.81 -39.59 3.93
N SER A 123 -12.96 -40.61 4.12
CA SER A 123 -12.08 -40.73 5.28
C SER A 123 -10.78 -39.92 5.15
N LEU A 124 -10.38 -39.51 3.94
CA LEU A 124 -9.25 -38.61 3.75
C LEU A 124 -9.61 -37.21 4.26
N ALA A 125 -9.24 -36.93 5.51
CA ALA A 125 -9.33 -35.61 6.07
C ALA A 125 -8.29 -34.70 5.41
N THR A 126 -8.72 -33.95 4.39
CA THR A 126 -7.95 -32.88 3.72
C THR A 126 -6.69 -33.37 2.98
N GLY A 127 -6.74 -33.40 1.65
CA GLY A 127 -5.57 -33.80 0.87
C GLY A 127 -5.85 -34.03 -0.60
N THR A 128 -4.87 -34.57 -1.32
CA THR A 128 -5.07 -35.07 -2.68
C THR A 128 -4.61 -36.51 -2.74
N LEU A 129 -5.53 -37.41 -3.07
CA LEU A 129 -5.22 -38.80 -3.34
C LEU A 129 -4.93 -38.95 -4.83
N ILE A 130 -3.78 -39.50 -5.16
CA ILE A 130 -3.38 -39.77 -6.55
C ILE A 130 -3.24 -41.28 -6.71
N GLN A 131 -3.99 -41.84 -7.65
CA GLN A 131 -3.80 -43.21 -8.12
C GLN A 131 -3.24 -43.18 -9.52
N ASN A 132 -2.18 -43.94 -9.74
CA ASN A 132 -1.55 -44.06 -11.04
C ASN A 132 -1.29 -45.54 -11.34
N SER A 133 -1.80 -46.00 -12.48
CA SER A 133 -1.60 -47.35 -12.98
C SER A 133 -0.66 -47.41 -14.19
N LEU A 134 -0.12 -46.28 -14.63
CA LEU A 134 0.82 -46.18 -15.75
C LEU A 134 2.27 -46.07 -15.27
N ASN A 135 3.20 -46.61 -16.07
CA ASN A 135 4.63 -46.42 -15.83
C ASN A 135 5.09 -45.05 -16.31
N ASP A 136 6.23 -44.59 -15.78
CA ASP A 136 6.97 -43.43 -16.28
C ASP A 136 6.18 -42.11 -16.32
N GLN A 137 5.25 -41.93 -15.37
CA GLN A 137 4.50 -40.69 -15.23
C GLN A 137 5.25 -39.73 -14.29
N GLN A 138 5.50 -38.50 -14.76
CA GLN A 138 6.01 -37.43 -13.91
C GLN A 138 4.85 -36.70 -13.24
N ILE A 139 4.62 -36.99 -11.96
CA ILE A 139 3.53 -36.38 -11.19
C ILE A 139 4.12 -35.32 -10.26
N GLN A 140 3.60 -34.09 -10.35
CA GLN A 140 4.03 -32.97 -9.52
C GLN A 140 2.83 -32.39 -8.77
N THR A 141 2.90 -32.39 -7.44
CA THR A 141 1.89 -31.76 -6.59
C THR A 141 2.49 -30.51 -5.96
N LEU A 142 1.91 -29.35 -6.27
CA LEU A 142 2.37 -28.07 -5.75
C LEU A 142 1.24 -27.41 -4.96
N THR A 143 1.50 -27.17 -3.67
CA THR A 143 0.65 -26.34 -2.81
C THR A 143 1.39 -25.06 -2.47
N ILE A 144 0.85 -23.92 -2.88
CA ILE A 144 1.36 -22.58 -2.57
C ILE A 144 0.40 -21.95 -1.57
N ILE A 145 0.94 -21.46 -0.45
CA ILE A 145 0.21 -20.65 0.52
C ILE A 145 0.75 -19.23 0.43
N ASN A 146 -0.12 -18.27 0.14
CA ASN A 146 0.19 -16.85 0.10
C ASN A 146 -0.41 -16.16 1.32
N THR A 147 0.40 -15.42 2.06
CA THR A 147 -0.06 -14.59 3.17
C THR A 147 0.49 -13.18 3.04
N GLY A 148 -0.35 -12.19 3.32
CA GLY A 148 0.04 -10.79 3.29
C GLY A 148 -0.40 -10.08 4.57
N VAL A 149 0.44 -9.18 5.08
CA VAL A 149 0.15 -8.35 6.26
C VAL A 149 0.58 -6.91 6.01
N ASN A 150 -0.24 -5.94 6.41
CA ASN A 150 0.07 -4.50 6.26
C ASN A 150 0.86 -3.92 7.45
N SER A 151 1.96 -4.59 7.85
CA SER A 151 2.72 -4.25 9.05
C SER A 151 3.25 -2.81 9.10
N LEU A 152 3.49 -2.18 7.96
CA LEU A 152 3.99 -0.80 7.91
C LEU A 152 2.98 0.23 8.45
N VAL A 153 1.69 0.01 8.20
CA VAL A 153 0.62 0.88 8.73
C VAL A 153 0.52 0.70 10.24
N LEU A 154 0.59 -0.54 10.72
CA LEU A 154 0.62 -0.84 12.16
C LEU A 154 1.84 -0.22 12.85
N LEU A 155 3.04 -0.34 12.27
CA LEU A 155 4.25 0.25 12.83
C LEU A 155 4.17 1.78 12.88
N LYS A 156 3.61 2.43 11.85
CA LYS A 156 3.37 3.88 11.88
C LYS A 156 2.45 4.24 13.03
N ALA A 157 1.33 3.53 13.19
CA ALA A 157 0.37 3.77 14.27
C ALA A 157 0.98 3.56 15.67
N LEU A 158 1.85 2.56 15.86
CA LEU A 158 2.54 2.34 17.13
C LEU A 158 3.51 3.47 17.45
N ASN A 159 4.35 3.87 16.49
CA ASN A 159 5.32 4.94 16.71
C ASN A 159 4.65 6.28 17.01
N THR A 160 3.54 6.58 16.35
CA THR A 160 2.82 7.85 16.55
C THR A 160 2.09 7.86 17.89
N GLN A 161 1.56 6.71 18.33
CA GLN A 161 1.00 6.60 19.67
C GLN A 161 2.08 6.86 20.75
N THR A 162 3.30 6.38 20.56
CA THR A 162 4.43 6.68 21.43
C THR A 162 4.74 8.18 21.44
N VAL A 163 4.89 8.80 20.25
CA VAL A 163 5.17 10.24 20.13
C VAL A 163 4.08 11.09 20.79
N LEU A 164 2.80 10.73 20.62
CA LEU A 164 1.69 11.45 21.25
C LEU A 164 1.68 11.28 22.77
N ASN A 165 1.95 10.08 23.29
CA ASN A 165 2.05 9.87 24.74
C ASN A 165 3.22 10.66 25.33
N ASP A 166 4.37 10.68 24.67
CA ASP A 166 5.55 11.44 25.11
C ASP A 166 5.28 12.95 25.09
N ALA A 167 4.62 13.45 24.03
CA ALA A 167 4.21 14.85 23.93
C ALA A 167 3.20 15.25 25.00
N LEU A 168 2.21 14.40 25.30
CA LEU A 168 1.21 14.65 26.35
C LEU A 168 1.83 14.66 27.74
N LEU A 169 2.70 13.70 28.05
CA LEU A 169 3.42 13.65 29.32
C LEU A 169 4.36 14.86 29.48
N GLY A 170 5.05 15.27 28.41
CA GLY A 170 5.90 16.46 28.40
C GLY A 170 5.13 17.78 28.52
N ALA A 171 3.92 17.87 27.94
CA ALA A 171 3.09 19.06 28.00
C ALA A 171 2.44 19.30 29.38
N VAL A 172 2.15 18.24 30.12
CA VAL A 172 1.58 18.33 31.48
C VAL A 172 2.66 18.56 32.54
N GLY A 173 3.90 18.09 32.30
CA GLY A 173 5.03 18.21 33.24
C GLY A 173 5.70 19.58 33.31
N ASN A 174 5.24 20.57 32.53
CA ASN A 174 5.88 21.89 32.42
C ASN A 174 5.03 23.04 33.02
N ARG A 175 4.28 22.76 34.10
CA ARG A 175 3.53 23.76 34.88
C ARG A 175 4.09 23.89 36.29
#